data_AF-A0A8H7BGV9-F1
#
_entry.id   AF-A0A8H7BGV9-F1
#
_cell.length_a   1.000
_cell.length_b   1.000
_cell.length_c   1.000
_cell.angle_alpha   90.00
_cell.angle_beta   90.00
_cell.angle_gamma   90.00
#
_symmetry.space_group_name_H-M   'P 1'
#
loop_
_entity.id
_entity.type
_entity.pdbx_description
1 polymer ?
#
loop_
_entity_poly.entity_id
_entity_poly.type
_entity_poly.pdbx_seq_one_letter_code
_entity_poly.pdbx_strand_id
1 'polypeptide(L)'
;MIPTISEGTLHQQNSNELEKMFNALLAEADHKIKQSADWPILSHNGDVITRREPCLKDDHQYFQRSSIHPAEDVTYDQLRQVLLINHSLNQAKYVVNVSEAQELEKFNQYAGVYWLGFKATLAPSRECLELVVTREDPESRRFTIVSKPVDYLQTPLRQGHVRGAYESWQVVQEVVGNNGQKQVEWVCVKRSFPGGWIPWCLSDWFTGHELHKEVDSVIHFIKETGVV
;
A
#
# COMPACT_ATOMS: atom_id res chain seq x y z
N MET A 1 3.61 17.39 -4.42
CA MET A 1 3.74 16.34 -5.48
C MET A 1 4.57 15.22 -4.88
N ILE A 2 4.12 13.98 -4.97
CA ILE A 2 4.83 12.85 -4.35
C ILE A 2 6.14 12.60 -5.12
N PRO A 3 7.28 12.41 -4.44
CA PRO A 3 8.54 12.04 -5.09
C PRO A 3 8.37 10.74 -5.88
N THR A 4 8.73 10.78 -7.16
CA THR A 4 8.56 9.67 -8.11
C THR A 4 9.93 9.14 -8.52
N ILE A 5 10.08 7.81 -8.51
CA ILE A 5 11.30 7.13 -8.99
C ILE A 5 11.29 7.18 -10.52
N SER A 6 12.40 7.58 -11.15
CA SER A 6 12.48 7.57 -12.61
C SER A 6 12.80 6.18 -13.16
N GLU A 7 12.25 5.81 -14.31
CA GLU A 7 12.63 4.59 -15.05
C GLU A 7 14.15 4.50 -15.26
N GLY A 8 14.80 5.63 -15.57
CA GLY A 8 16.26 5.69 -15.70
C GLY A 8 16.99 5.23 -14.44
N THR A 9 16.48 5.56 -13.26
CA THR A 9 17.04 5.09 -11.98
C THR A 9 16.95 3.57 -11.86
N LEU A 10 15.88 2.96 -12.36
CA LEU A 10 15.67 1.51 -12.30
C LEU A 10 16.52 0.75 -13.32
N HIS A 11 16.71 1.31 -14.53
CA HIS A 11 17.42 0.60 -15.62
C HIS A 11 18.92 0.89 -15.71
N GLN A 12 19.40 2.00 -15.16
CA GLN A 12 20.83 2.34 -15.18
C GLN A 12 21.63 1.65 -14.07
N GLN A 13 20.94 1.13 -13.06
CA GLN A 13 21.56 0.46 -11.92
C GLN A 13 21.89 -0.99 -12.23
N ASN A 14 23.04 -1.46 -11.74
CA ASN A 14 23.32 -2.89 -11.73
C ASN A 14 22.53 -3.60 -10.62
N SER A 15 22.48 -4.94 -10.64
CA SER A 15 21.71 -5.73 -9.67
C SER A 15 22.04 -5.42 -8.21
N ASN A 16 23.31 -5.13 -7.88
CA ASN A 16 23.71 -4.81 -6.51
C ASN A 16 23.23 -3.41 -6.07
N GLU A 17 23.15 -2.46 -7.00
CA GLU A 17 22.64 -1.11 -6.74
C GLU A 17 21.12 -1.12 -6.55
N LEU A 18 20.41 -1.87 -7.38
CA LEU A 18 18.97 -2.10 -7.21
C LEU A 18 18.65 -2.75 -5.86
N GLU A 19 19.41 -3.77 -5.48
CA GLU A 19 19.23 -4.43 -4.19
C GLU A 19 19.47 -3.47 -3.01
N LYS A 20 20.49 -2.60 -3.09
CA LYS A 20 20.71 -1.55 -2.08
C LYS A 20 19.54 -0.58 -2.01
N MET A 21 19.01 -0.16 -3.15
CA MET A 21 17.84 0.73 -3.21
C MET A 21 16.60 0.06 -2.59
N PHE A 22 16.31 -1.19 -2.95
CA PHE A 22 15.19 -1.96 -2.39
C PHE A 22 15.32 -2.11 -0.88
N ASN A 23 16.52 -2.43 -0.38
CA ASN A 23 16.77 -2.51 1.06
C ASN A 23 16.59 -1.17 1.78
N ALA A 24 16.99 -0.06 1.14
CA ALA A 24 16.77 1.27 1.68
C ALA A 24 15.28 1.62 1.78
N LEU A 25 14.49 1.31 0.74
CA LEU A 25 13.04 1.49 0.75
C LEU A 25 12.36 0.68 1.86
N LEU A 26 12.77 -0.57 2.04
CA LEU A 26 12.25 -1.43 3.10
C LEU A 26 12.66 -0.94 4.50
N ALA A 27 13.85 -0.36 4.66
CA ALA A 27 14.27 0.25 5.93
C ALA A 27 13.50 1.54 6.24
N GLU A 28 13.13 2.32 5.22
CA GLU A 28 12.25 3.48 5.36
C GLU A 28 10.88 3.08 5.93
N ALA A 29 10.35 1.92 5.52
CA ALA A 29 9.07 1.39 6.02
C ALA A 29 9.05 1.26 7.54
N ASP A 30 10.10 0.67 8.11
CA ASP A 30 10.22 0.47 9.56
C ASP A 30 10.22 1.81 10.31
N HIS A 31 10.94 2.79 9.78
CA HIS A 31 10.98 4.12 10.36
C HIS A 31 9.62 4.81 10.28
N LYS A 32 8.97 4.79 9.12
CA LYS A 32 7.67 5.44 8.91
C LYS A 32 6.56 4.81 9.74
N ILE A 33 6.52 3.49 9.83
CA ILE A 33 5.52 2.79 10.65
C ILE A 33 5.70 3.13 12.12
N LYS A 34 6.93 3.09 12.65
CA LYS A 34 7.21 3.49 14.04
C LYS A 34 6.80 4.93 14.31
N GLN A 35 7.20 5.86 13.44
CA GLN A 35 6.83 7.28 13.57
C GLN A 35 5.30 7.47 13.57
N SER A 36 4.60 6.71 12.72
CA SER A 36 3.16 6.87 12.53
C SER A 36 2.31 6.37 13.70
N ALA A 37 2.87 5.56 14.60
CA ALA A 37 2.17 5.08 15.80
C ALA A 37 1.80 6.24 16.75
N ASP A 38 2.62 7.29 16.78
CA ASP A 38 2.46 8.47 17.63
C ASP A 38 1.61 9.58 16.98
N TRP A 39 1.12 9.37 15.75
CA TRP A 39 0.29 10.35 15.08
C TRP A 39 -1.08 10.49 15.75
N PRO A 40 -1.69 11.69 15.72
CA PRO A 40 -3.04 11.90 16.22
C PRO A 40 -4.05 10.93 15.58
N ILE A 41 -4.86 10.30 16.42
CA ILE A 41 -5.96 9.45 15.97
C ILE A 41 -7.01 10.33 15.29
N LEU A 42 -7.38 9.93 14.08
CA LEU A 42 -8.45 10.55 13.30
C LEU A 42 -9.79 9.85 13.52
N SER A 43 -9.80 8.51 13.55
CA SER A 43 -11.02 7.72 13.73
C SER A 43 -10.75 6.33 14.29
N HIS A 44 -11.82 5.74 14.85
CA HIS A 44 -11.93 4.33 15.19
C HIS A 44 -13.08 3.71 14.39
N ASN A 45 -12.84 2.59 13.72
CA ASN A 45 -13.83 1.85 12.95
C ASN A 45 -13.68 0.35 13.28
N GLY A 46 -14.40 -0.11 14.31
CA GLY A 46 -14.20 -1.46 14.85
C GLY A 46 -12.77 -1.61 15.41
N ASP A 47 -12.09 -2.67 14.97
CA ASP A 47 -10.69 -2.96 15.34
C ASP A 47 -9.66 -2.15 14.52
N VAL A 48 -10.13 -1.27 13.62
CA VAL A 48 -9.29 -0.42 12.78
C VAL A 48 -9.14 0.96 13.40
N ILE A 49 -7.89 1.39 13.59
CA ILE A 49 -7.54 2.75 14.00
C ILE A 49 -6.93 3.47 12.81
N THR A 50 -7.44 4.66 12.49
CA THR A 50 -6.84 5.54 11.49
C THR A 50 -6.20 6.75 12.18
N ARG A 51 -4.93 7.01 11.90
CA ARG A 51 -4.18 8.19 12.35
C ARG A 51 -3.79 9.05 11.16
N ARG A 52 -3.43 10.29 11.44
CA ARG A 52 -3.05 11.27 10.44
C ARG A 52 -1.81 12.02 10.87
N GLU A 53 -0.86 12.18 9.96
CA GLU A 53 0.36 12.94 10.24
C GLU A 53 0.00 14.36 10.71
N PRO A 54 0.65 14.87 11.78
CA PRO A 54 0.50 16.27 12.19
C PRO A 54 0.82 17.21 11.03
N CYS A 55 -0.12 18.12 10.76
CA CYS A 55 -0.14 18.98 9.57
C CYS A 55 1.20 19.70 9.30
N LEU A 56 1.87 19.31 8.22
CA LEU A 56 2.88 20.13 7.54
C LEU A 56 2.14 21.01 6.52
N LYS A 57 2.50 22.30 6.43
CA LYS A 57 1.81 23.24 5.52
C LYS A 57 1.93 22.76 4.06
N ASP A 58 0.80 22.79 3.36
CA ASP A 58 0.68 22.75 1.89
C ASP A 58 1.14 21.47 1.15
N ASP A 59 1.01 20.28 1.74
CA ASP A 59 1.19 19.00 1.01
C ASP A 59 0.13 17.97 1.38
N HIS A 60 -0.02 16.95 0.54
CA HIS A 60 -0.89 15.80 0.82
C HIS A 60 -0.44 15.09 2.08
N GLN A 61 -1.40 14.76 2.94
CA GLN A 61 -1.14 14.18 4.25
C GLN A 61 -0.91 12.67 4.19
N TYR A 62 -0.03 12.18 5.05
CA TYR A 62 0.04 10.75 5.31
C TYR A 62 -1.08 10.33 6.27
N PHE A 63 -1.66 9.19 5.94
CA PHE A 63 -2.61 8.49 6.78
C PHE A 63 -2.02 7.15 7.16
N GLN A 64 -2.20 6.81 8.42
CA GLN A 64 -1.84 5.50 8.95
C GLN A 64 -3.12 4.77 9.30
N ARG A 65 -3.13 3.47 9.03
CA ARG A 65 -4.14 2.52 9.50
C ARG A 65 -3.45 1.37 10.19
N SER A 66 -3.96 1.00 11.36
CA SER A 66 -3.57 -0.21 12.07
C SER A 66 -4.80 -1.02 12.42
N SER A 67 -4.69 -2.32 12.36
CA SER A 67 -5.69 -3.26 12.85
C SER A 67 -5.01 -4.49 13.46
N ILE A 68 -5.71 -5.15 14.38
CA ILE A 68 -5.27 -6.38 15.02
C ILE A 68 -6.40 -7.40 14.84
N HIS A 69 -6.06 -8.56 14.30
CA HIS A 69 -7.03 -9.59 13.99
C HIS A 69 -6.68 -10.90 14.70
N PRO A 70 -7.64 -11.54 15.37
CA PRO A 70 -7.42 -12.87 15.90
C PRO A 70 -7.45 -13.92 14.78
N ALA A 71 -6.87 -15.09 15.03
CA ALA A 71 -6.73 -16.13 14.00
C ALA A 71 -8.06 -16.65 13.44
N GLU A 72 -9.16 -16.53 14.21
CA GLU A 72 -10.52 -16.83 13.74
C GLU A 72 -11.07 -15.83 12.71
N ASP A 73 -10.51 -14.63 12.63
CA ASP A 73 -10.88 -13.62 11.65
C ASP A 73 -10.04 -13.75 10.37
N VAL A 74 -8.71 -13.70 10.53
CA VAL A 74 -7.74 -13.90 9.46
C VAL A 74 -6.38 -14.32 10.03
N THR A 75 -5.67 -15.21 9.35
CA THR A 75 -4.32 -15.64 9.75
C THR A 75 -3.22 -14.87 9.02
N TYR A 76 -2.00 -14.90 9.58
CA TYR A 76 -0.81 -14.36 8.92
C TYR A 76 -0.60 -14.96 7.52
N ASP A 77 -0.75 -16.28 7.37
CA ASP A 77 -0.47 -16.96 6.10
C ASP A 77 -1.51 -16.58 5.02
N GLN A 78 -2.76 -16.36 5.42
CA GLN A 78 -3.81 -15.85 4.52
C GLN A 78 -3.51 -14.42 4.05
N LEU A 79 -3.15 -13.53 4.98
CA LEU A 79 -2.74 -12.16 4.62
C LEU A 79 -1.49 -12.17 3.74
N ARG A 80 -0.52 -13.03 4.03
CA ARG A 80 0.69 -13.22 3.21
C ARG A 80 0.33 -13.61 1.78
N GLN A 81 -0.58 -14.57 1.60
CA GLN A 81 -0.96 -15.03 0.26
C GLN A 81 -1.65 -13.93 -0.59
N VAL A 82 -2.38 -13.02 0.05
CA VAL A 82 -3.11 -11.94 -0.64
C VAL A 82 -2.28 -10.66 -0.78
N LEU A 83 -1.57 -10.28 0.27
CA LEU A 83 -0.88 -8.99 0.37
C LEU A 83 0.59 -9.08 -0.03
N LEU A 84 1.31 -10.16 0.29
CA LEU A 84 2.73 -10.28 -0.04
C LEU A 84 2.90 -10.80 -1.47
N ILE A 85 2.21 -11.89 -1.80
CA ILE A 85 2.34 -12.56 -3.10
C ILE A 85 1.41 -11.88 -4.11
N ASN A 86 1.99 -11.37 -5.20
CA ASN A 86 1.25 -10.67 -6.27
C ASN A 86 0.42 -9.47 -5.74
N HIS A 87 0.98 -8.71 -4.78
CA HIS A 87 0.34 -7.59 -4.08
C HIS A 87 -0.58 -6.75 -4.98
N SER A 88 0.01 -6.07 -5.96
CA SER A 88 -0.71 -5.15 -6.86
C SER A 88 -1.73 -5.85 -7.74
N LEU A 89 -1.41 -7.05 -8.23
CA LEU A 89 -2.33 -7.83 -9.07
C LEU A 89 -3.57 -8.30 -8.29
N ASN A 90 -3.43 -8.54 -6.99
CA ASN A 90 -4.56 -8.90 -6.14
C ASN A 90 -5.44 -7.69 -5.79
N GLN A 91 -4.93 -6.46 -5.82
CA GLN A 91 -5.73 -5.27 -5.47
C GLN A 91 -7.00 -5.14 -6.31
N ALA A 92 -6.94 -5.48 -7.60
CA ALA A 92 -8.13 -5.45 -8.49
C ALA A 92 -9.24 -6.44 -8.09
N LYS A 93 -8.95 -7.40 -7.20
CA LYS A 93 -9.91 -8.41 -6.75
C LYS A 93 -10.72 -7.98 -5.53
N TYR A 94 -10.19 -7.09 -4.70
CA TYR A 94 -10.82 -6.68 -3.44
C TYR A 94 -10.97 -5.17 -3.29
N VAL A 95 -10.20 -4.33 -4.00
CA VAL A 95 -10.36 -2.88 -3.96
C VAL A 95 -11.39 -2.47 -5.01
N VAL A 96 -12.59 -2.09 -4.54
CA VAL A 96 -13.75 -1.75 -5.40
C VAL A 96 -13.43 -0.79 -6.55
N ASN A 97 -12.53 0.17 -6.32
CA ASN A 97 -12.19 1.19 -7.31
C ASN A 97 -11.01 0.82 -8.19
N VAL A 98 -10.24 -0.24 -7.89
CA VAL A 98 -9.18 -0.73 -8.77
C VAL A 98 -9.83 -1.63 -9.82
N SER A 99 -9.86 -1.15 -11.07
CA SER A 99 -10.49 -1.87 -12.17
C SER A 99 -9.59 -2.89 -12.85
N GLU A 100 -8.28 -2.66 -12.81
CA GLU A 100 -7.31 -3.45 -13.55
C GLU A 100 -5.93 -3.27 -12.91
N ALA A 101 -5.13 -4.34 -12.91
CA ALA A 101 -3.76 -4.34 -12.45
C ALA A 101 -2.91 -5.16 -13.42
N GLN A 102 -1.74 -4.63 -13.79
CA GLN A 102 -0.82 -5.26 -14.75
C GLN A 102 0.62 -5.15 -14.24
N GLU A 103 1.37 -6.26 -14.28
CA GLU A 103 2.83 -6.24 -14.09
C GLU A 103 3.47 -5.77 -15.40
N LEU A 104 4.22 -4.67 -15.33
CA LEU A 104 4.93 -4.10 -16.48
C LEU A 104 6.35 -4.64 -16.58
N GLU A 105 7.03 -4.76 -15.44
CA GLU A 105 8.39 -5.23 -15.35
C GLU A 105 8.61 -5.97 -14.03
N LYS A 106 9.38 -7.05 -14.06
CA LYS A 106 9.76 -7.81 -12.88
C LYS A 106 11.27 -7.79 -12.71
N PHE A 107 11.74 -7.23 -11.60
CA PHE A 107 13.17 -7.19 -11.29
C PHE A 107 13.63 -8.48 -10.60
N ASN A 108 12.82 -8.99 -9.67
CA ASN A 108 13.05 -10.26 -9.00
C ASN A 108 11.72 -10.79 -8.41
N GLN A 109 11.77 -11.82 -7.57
CA GLN A 109 10.56 -12.40 -6.96
C GLN A 109 9.87 -11.49 -5.93
N TYR A 110 10.53 -10.44 -5.48
CA TYR A 110 10.08 -9.51 -4.44
C TYR A 110 9.95 -8.07 -4.94
N ALA A 111 10.28 -7.78 -6.20
CA ALA A 111 10.24 -6.43 -6.73
C ALA A 111 9.80 -6.39 -8.19
N GLY A 112 8.90 -5.46 -8.49
CA GLY A 112 8.36 -5.25 -9.83
C GLY A 112 7.68 -3.89 -9.99
N VAL A 113 7.49 -3.48 -11.24
CA VAL A 113 6.72 -2.30 -11.63
C VAL A 113 5.33 -2.74 -12.06
N TYR A 114 4.33 -2.06 -11.52
CA TYR A 114 2.93 -2.35 -11.77
C TYR A 114 2.19 -1.11 -12.26
N TRP A 115 1.27 -1.32 -13.18
CA TRP A 115 0.26 -0.35 -13.57
C TRP A 115 -1.06 -0.72 -12.91
N LEU A 116 -1.73 0.28 -12.33
CA LEU A 116 -3.03 0.14 -11.70
C LEU A 116 -4.02 1.13 -12.32
N GLY A 117 -5.14 0.62 -12.81
CA GLY A 117 -6.26 1.40 -13.31
C GLY A 117 -7.33 1.58 -12.23
N PHE A 118 -7.77 2.82 -12.02
CA PHE A 118 -8.79 3.18 -11.05
C PHE A 118 -10.02 3.77 -11.74
N LYS A 119 -11.19 3.21 -11.44
CA LYS A 119 -12.49 3.78 -11.83
C LYS A 119 -12.86 4.92 -10.89
N ALA A 120 -13.44 5.98 -11.46
CA ALA A 120 -14.05 7.05 -10.70
C ALA A 120 -15.46 7.32 -11.25
N THR A 121 -16.44 7.49 -10.36
CA THR A 121 -17.85 7.62 -10.74
C THR A 121 -18.18 8.98 -11.35
N LEU A 122 -17.55 10.06 -10.86
CA LEU A 122 -17.89 11.45 -11.20
C LEU A 122 -16.69 12.25 -11.73
N ALA A 123 -15.63 11.58 -12.13
CA ALA A 123 -14.42 12.21 -12.63
C ALA A 123 -13.68 11.24 -13.58
N PRO A 124 -12.72 11.71 -14.39
CA PRO A 124 -11.93 10.83 -15.26
C PRO A 124 -11.28 9.69 -14.48
N SER A 125 -11.14 8.52 -15.09
CA SER A 125 -10.41 7.40 -14.47
C SER A 125 -8.99 7.82 -14.12
N ARG A 126 -8.39 7.16 -13.12
CA ARG A 126 -6.98 7.39 -12.76
C ARG A 126 -6.16 6.19 -13.15
N GLU A 127 -4.89 6.43 -13.40
CA GLU A 127 -3.91 5.37 -13.43
C GLU A 127 -2.70 5.74 -12.58
N CYS A 128 -2.17 4.74 -11.90
CA CYS A 128 -0.95 4.85 -11.09
C CYS A 128 0.07 3.86 -11.63
N LEU A 129 1.33 4.27 -11.60
CA LEU A 129 2.48 3.41 -11.80
C LEU A 129 3.21 3.31 -10.48
N GLU A 130 3.46 2.09 -10.01
CA GLU A 130 4.17 1.86 -8.77
C GLU A 130 5.30 0.84 -8.94
N LEU A 131 6.43 1.14 -8.30
CA LEU A 131 7.39 0.13 -7.90
C LEU A 131 6.88 -0.48 -6.60
N VAL A 132 6.69 -1.80 -6.59
CA VAL A 132 6.44 -2.56 -5.36
C VAL A 132 7.68 -3.34 -5.00
N VAL A 133 8.09 -3.23 -3.73
CA VAL A 133 9.18 -3.99 -3.13
C VAL A 133 8.65 -4.68 -1.88
N THR A 134 8.88 -5.97 -1.76
CA THR A 134 8.46 -6.76 -0.62
C THR A 134 9.63 -7.44 0.08
N ARG A 135 9.45 -7.78 1.35
CA ARG A 135 10.40 -8.61 2.11
C ARG A 135 9.66 -9.37 3.19
N GLU A 136 10.00 -10.63 3.33
CA GLU A 136 9.52 -11.46 4.44
C GLU A 136 10.70 -11.81 5.36
N ASP A 137 10.43 -11.78 6.65
CA ASP A 137 11.23 -12.36 7.71
C ASP A 137 10.45 -13.55 8.30
N PRO A 138 10.80 -14.79 7.91
CA PRO A 138 10.13 -15.99 8.38
C PRO A 138 10.31 -16.25 9.88
N GLU A 139 11.42 -15.78 10.48
CA GLU A 139 11.73 -16.04 11.88
C GLU A 139 10.80 -15.25 12.80
N SER A 140 10.52 -13.99 12.44
CA SER A 140 9.60 -13.12 13.18
C SER A 140 8.16 -13.17 12.68
N ARG A 141 7.85 -14.02 11.68
CA ARG A 141 6.55 -14.07 10.98
C ARG A 141 6.06 -12.66 10.67
N ARG A 142 6.88 -11.96 9.89
CA ARG A 142 6.69 -10.55 9.55
C ARG A 142 6.97 -10.36 8.07
N PHE A 143 6.13 -9.61 7.38
CA PHE A 143 6.45 -9.13 6.04
C PHE A 143 6.20 -7.64 5.89
N THR A 144 6.96 -7.03 4.98
CA THR A 144 6.93 -5.62 4.65
C THR A 144 6.64 -5.46 3.17
N ILE A 145 5.80 -4.48 2.83
CA ILE A 145 5.46 -4.11 1.46
C ILE A 145 5.68 -2.61 1.34
N VAL A 146 6.38 -2.19 0.29
CA VAL A 146 6.61 -0.78 -0.03
C VAL A 146 6.16 -0.53 -1.45
N SER A 147 5.24 0.42 -1.62
CA SER A 147 4.85 0.97 -2.91
C SER A 147 5.40 2.37 -3.05
N LYS A 148 6.09 2.65 -4.15
CA LYS A 148 6.56 3.99 -4.51
C LYS A 148 6.11 4.34 -5.92
N PRO A 149 5.71 5.58 -6.20
CA PRO A 149 5.34 5.95 -7.55
C PRO A 149 6.58 5.91 -8.45
N VAL A 150 6.39 5.46 -9.69
CA VAL A 150 7.43 5.42 -10.71
C VAL A 150 6.96 6.17 -11.96
N ASP A 151 7.88 6.88 -12.60
CA ASP A 151 7.70 7.43 -13.93
C ASP A 151 8.27 6.42 -14.92
N TYR A 152 7.39 5.82 -15.73
CA TYR A 152 7.73 4.73 -16.63
C TYR A 152 7.36 5.16 -18.05
N LEU A 153 8.35 5.66 -18.79
CA LEU A 153 8.19 6.33 -20.08
C LEU A 153 7.60 5.39 -21.14
N GLN A 154 7.85 4.09 -21.01
CA GLN A 154 7.29 3.07 -21.90
C GLN A 154 5.77 2.88 -21.74
N THR A 155 5.17 3.42 -20.68
CA THR A 155 3.72 3.34 -20.43
C THR A 155 3.08 4.73 -20.54
N PRO A 156 2.70 5.16 -21.77
CA PRO A 156 2.05 6.44 -21.96
C PRO A 156 0.70 6.50 -21.24
N LEU A 157 0.31 7.70 -20.85
CA LEU A 157 -0.98 7.93 -20.19
C LEU A 157 -2.14 7.47 -21.09
N ARG A 158 -2.96 6.53 -20.62
CA ARG A 158 -4.13 6.07 -21.37
C ARG A 158 -5.09 7.22 -21.62
N GLN A 159 -5.67 7.30 -22.82
CA GLN A 159 -6.64 8.34 -23.15
C GLN A 159 -7.83 8.32 -22.15
N GLY A 160 -8.24 9.49 -21.69
CA GLY A 160 -9.31 9.64 -20.71
C GLY A 160 -8.92 9.32 -19.26
N HIS A 161 -7.65 8.99 -19.01
CA HIS A 161 -7.12 8.80 -17.67
C HIS A 161 -6.33 10.02 -17.19
N VAL A 162 -6.28 10.20 -15.87
CA VAL A 162 -5.42 11.15 -15.18
C VAL A 162 -4.35 10.38 -14.43
N ARG A 163 -3.08 10.78 -14.56
CA ARG A 163 -1.98 10.17 -13.80
C ARG A 163 -2.12 10.55 -12.32
N GLY A 164 -2.41 9.55 -11.51
CA GLY A 164 -2.28 9.62 -10.06
C GLY A 164 -0.91 9.10 -9.63
N ALA A 165 -0.60 9.31 -8.36
CA ALA A 165 0.54 8.71 -7.69
C ALA A 165 0.12 8.37 -6.26
N TYR A 166 0.66 7.31 -5.71
CA TYR A 166 0.60 7.07 -4.28
C TYR A 166 1.88 6.38 -3.83
N GLU A 167 2.16 6.51 -2.55
CA GLU A 167 3.16 5.69 -1.87
C GLU A 167 2.54 5.04 -0.65
N SER A 168 3.01 3.84 -0.32
CA SER A 168 2.59 3.14 0.88
C SER A 168 3.72 2.32 1.48
N TRP A 169 3.68 2.18 2.80
CA TRP A 169 4.50 1.23 3.55
C TRP A 169 3.57 0.41 4.42
N GLN A 170 3.66 -0.91 4.31
CA GLN A 170 2.82 -1.82 5.04
C GLN A 170 3.68 -2.86 5.75
N VAL A 171 3.29 -3.20 6.98
CA VAL A 171 3.86 -4.31 7.74
C VAL A 171 2.72 -5.16 8.25
N VAL A 172 2.87 -6.46 8.11
CA VAL A 172 2.02 -7.48 8.71
C VAL A 172 2.90 -8.35 9.58
N GLN A 173 2.48 -8.59 10.81
CA GLN A 173 3.27 -9.34 11.79
C GLN A 173 2.37 -10.20 12.69
N GLU A 174 2.79 -11.44 12.94
CA GLU A 174 2.17 -12.24 14.00
C GLU A 174 2.63 -11.72 15.38
N VAL A 175 1.66 -11.42 16.23
CA VAL A 175 1.86 -10.92 17.60
C VAL A 175 1.12 -11.81 18.60
N VAL A 176 1.58 -11.81 19.84
CA VAL A 176 0.91 -12.51 20.94
C VAL A 176 0.08 -11.49 21.71
N GLY A 177 -1.24 -11.66 21.70
CA GLY A 177 -2.16 -10.81 22.43
C GLY A 177 -2.00 -10.94 23.94
N ASN A 178 -2.61 -10.03 24.69
CA ASN A 178 -2.55 -10.02 26.16
C ASN A 178 -3.09 -11.30 26.82
N ASN A 179 -3.91 -12.06 26.10
CA ASN A 179 -4.48 -13.34 26.53
C ASN A 179 -3.62 -14.57 26.13
N GLY A 180 -2.43 -14.35 25.55
CA GLY A 180 -1.55 -15.39 25.05
C GLY A 180 -1.96 -15.99 23.70
N GLN A 181 -3.05 -15.51 23.08
CA GLN A 181 -3.48 -15.99 21.77
C GLN A 181 -2.70 -15.30 20.65
N LYS A 182 -2.45 -16.04 19.57
CA LYS A 182 -1.84 -15.50 18.36
C LYS A 182 -2.83 -14.59 17.64
N GLN A 183 -2.35 -13.42 17.27
CA GLN A 183 -3.08 -12.42 16.51
C GLN A 183 -2.16 -11.92 15.38
N VAL A 184 -2.73 -11.29 14.37
CA VAL A 184 -1.97 -10.62 13.32
C VAL A 184 -2.22 -9.12 13.39
N GLU A 185 -1.14 -8.37 13.55
CA GLU A 185 -1.15 -6.92 13.45
C GLU A 185 -0.86 -6.53 11.99
N TRP A 186 -1.67 -5.63 11.45
CA TRP A 186 -1.46 -5.06 10.13
C TRP A 186 -1.45 -3.54 10.20
N VAL A 187 -0.32 -2.95 9.84
CA VAL A 187 -0.13 -1.51 9.74
C VAL A 187 0.12 -1.10 8.29
N CYS A 188 -0.55 -0.04 7.84
CA CYS A 188 -0.34 0.59 6.54
C CYS A 188 -0.22 2.09 6.74
N VAL A 189 0.85 2.70 6.22
CA VAL A 189 1.00 4.15 6.08
C VAL A 189 0.94 4.47 4.61
N LYS A 190 0.10 5.41 4.20
CA LYS A 190 -0.01 5.79 2.79
C LYS A 190 -0.27 7.27 2.60
N ARG A 191 0.09 7.74 1.41
CA ARG A 191 -0.24 9.07 0.90
C ARG A 191 -0.60 8.95 -0.56
N SER A 192 -1.63 9.67 -0.99
CA SER A 192 -2.09 9.65 -2.37
C SER A 192 -2.16 11.05 -2.96
N PHE A 193 -1.87 11.12 -4.25
CA PHE A 193 -2.01 12.28 -5.11
C PHE A 193 -2.91 11.85 -6.28
N PRO A 194 -4.18 12.28 -6.32
CA PRO A 194 -5.13 11.81 -7.33
C PRO A 194 -4.90 12.39 -8.72
N GLY A 195 -4.01 13.39 -8.84
CA GLY A 195 -3.76 14.13 -10.07
C GLY A 195 -4.88 15.10 -10.47
N GLY A 196 -4.60 15.90 -11.50
CA GLY A 196 -5.55 16.85 -12.06
C GLY A 196 -5.94 17.98 -11.09
N TRP A 197 -7.21 18.39 -11.14
CA TRP A 197 -7.74 19.55 -10.42
C TRP A 197 -8.47 19.20 -9.12
N ILE A 198 -8.32 17.96 -8.60
CA ILE A 198 -8.97 17.58 -7.34
C ILE A 198 -8.33 18.37 -6.19
N PRO A 199 -9.10 19.15 -5.42
CA PRO A 199 -8.59 19.81 -4.23
C PRO A 199 -8.00 18.80 -3.24
N TRP A 200 -6.79 19.08 -2.75
CA TRP A 200 -6.08 18.19 -1.84
C TRP A 200 -6.89 17.87 -0.58
N CYS A 201 -7.61 18.84 -0.02
CA CYS A 201 -8.45 18.65 1.15
C CYS A 201 -9.56 17.61 0.94
N LEU A 202 -10.12 17.50 -0.27
CA LEU A 202 -11.13 16.50 -0.60
C LEU A 202 -10.53 15.11 -0.77
N SER A 203 -9.36 15.02 -1.41
CA SER A 203 -8.62 13.77 -1.57
C SER A 203 -8.21 13.17 -0.22
N ASP A 204 -7.68 14.02 0.65
CA ASP A 204 -7.19 13.64 1.97
C ASP A 204 -8.36 13.28 2.90
N TRP A 205 -9.47 14.03 2.83
CA TRP A 205 -10.70 13.69 3.55
C TRP A 205 -11.24 12.32 3.15
N PHE A 206 -11.32 12.04 1.84
CA PHE A 206 -11.76 10.74 1.34
C PHE A 206 -10.82 9.61 1.77
N THR A 207 -9.51 9.83 1.65
CA THR A 207 -8.50 8.86 2.09
C THR A 207 -8.65 8.53 3.57
N GLY A 208 -8.74 9.54 4.43
CA GLY A 208 -8.90 9.33 5.87
C GLY A 208 -10.21 8.64 6.25
N HIS A 209 -11.29 8.84 5.49
CA HIS A 209 -12.58 8.22 5.78
C HIS A 209 -12.69 6.78 5.28
N GLU A 210 -12.08 6.45 4.14
CA GLU A 210 -12.28 5.17 3.46
C GLU A 210 -11.20 4.12 3.77
N LEU A 211 -10.10 4.52 4.42
CA LEU A 211 -8.93 3.67 4.63
C LEU A 211 -9.24 2.37 5.38
N HIS A 212 -10.20 2.39 6.32
CA HIS A 212 -10.59 1.21 7.08
C HIS A 212 -11.28 0.16 6.21
N LYS A 213 -12.03 0.57 5.18
CA LYS A 213 -12.77 -0.35 4.30
C LYS A 213 -11.85 -1.27 3.50
N GLU A 214 -10.58 -0.89 3.29
CA GLU A 214 -9.59 -1.77 2.65
C GLU A 214 -9.34 -3.04 3.47
N VAL A 215 -9.35 -2.94 4.81
CA VAL A 215 -9.16 -4.11 5.69
C VAL A 215 -10.35 -5.05 5.56
N ASP A 216 -11.56 -4.49 5.68
CA ASP A 216 -12.80 -5.24 5.53
C ASP A 216 -12.85 -5.95 4.17
N SER A 217 -12.46 -5.25 3.10
CA SER A 217 -12.48 -5.80 1.75
C SER A 217 -11.49 -6.97 1.57
N VAL A 218 -10.29 -6.86 2.15
CA VAL A 218 -9.29 -7.94 2.09
C VAL A 218 -9.74 -9.15 2.89
N ILE A 219 -10.25 -8.95 4.11
CA ILE A 219 -10.72 -10.05 4.96
C ILE A 219 -11.93 -10.73 4.32
N HIS A 220 -12.86 -9.95 3.77
CA HIS A 220 -14.00 -10.48 3.02
C HIS A 220 -13.53 -11.34 1.83
N PHE A 221 -12.60 -10.83 1.04
CA PHE A 221 -12.03 -11.56 -0.09
C PHE A 221 -11.37 -12.89 0.33
N ILE A 222 -10.60 -12.88 1.42
CA ILE A 222 -9.98 -14.10 1.96
C ILE A 222 -11.05 -15.13 2.37
N LYS A 223 -12.09 -14.68 3.07
CA LYS A 223 -13.20 -15.54 3.53
C LYS A 223 -14.00 -16.12 2.36
N GLU A 224 -14.25 -15.34 1.32
CA GLU A 224 -15.00 -15.81 0.14
C GLU A 224 -14.21 -16.78 -0.74
N THR A 225 -12.91 -16.52 -0.92
CA THR A 225 -12.07 -17.34 -1.81
C THR A 225 -11.52 -18.59 -1.15
N GLY A 226 -11.62 -18.71 0.18
CA GLY A 226 -11.09 -19.84 0.92
C GLY A 226 -9.59 -19.99 0.73
N VAL A 227 -8.86 -18.87 0.58
CA VAL A 227 -7.40 -18.88 0.57
C VAL A 227 -6.94 -19.47 1.91
N VAL A 228 -6.25 -20.62 1.82
CA VAL A 228 -5.63 -21.36 2.93
C VAL A 228 -4.12 -21.25 2.80
#